data_AF-A0A950ZUV0-F1
#
_entry.id   AF-A0A950ZUV0-F1
#
_cell.length_a   1.000
_cell.length_b   1.000
_cell.length_c   1.000
_cell.angle_alpha   90.00
_cell.angle_beta   90.00
_cell.angle_gamma   90.00
#
_symmetry.space_group_name_H-M   'P 1'
#
loop_
_entity.id
_entity.type
_entity.pdbx_description
1 polymer ?
#
loop_
_entity_poly.entity_id
_entity_poly.type
_entity_poly.pdbx_seq_one_letter_code
_entity_poly.pdbx_strand_id
1 'polypeptide(L)' 'MSARPQRESVDGERLQLVLDLGQRVTSMLDIDVLLPEACRLIAETFDYDLVGINLLDPLHPDRLYQAAAFPTERRLPRS' A
#
# COMPACT_ATOMS: atom_id res chain seq x y z
N MET A 1 -19.67 -27.27 28.33
CA MET A 1 -18.78 -26.09 28.28
C MET A 1 -17.98 -26.15 26.98
N SER A 2 -18.45 -25.49 25.92
CA SER A 2 -17.67 -25.33 24.68
C SER A 2 -16.97 -23.99 24.71
N ALA A 3 -15.64 -24.00 24.79
CA ALA A 3 -14.82 -22.84 24.53
C ALA A 3 -14.93 -22.50 23.04
N ARG A 4 -15.51 -21.33 22.72
CA ARG A 4 -15.43 -20.73 21.37
C ARG A 4 -14.01 -20.18 21.17
N PRO A 5 -13.37 -20.40 20.01
CA PRO A 5 -11.98 -20.01 19.81
C PRO A 5 -11.85 -18.50 19.59
N GLN A 6 -10.79 -17.97 20.21
CA GLN A 6 -10.14 -16.69 20.03
C GLN A 6 -10.18 -16.20 18.56
N ARG A 7 -11.02 -15.20 18.25
CA ARG A 7 -10.99 -14.48 16.95
C ARG A 7 -10.73 -12.98 17.07
N GLU A 8 -10.61 -12.47 18.30
CA GLU A 8 -10.54 -11.02 18.56
C GLU A 8 -9.13 -10.42 18.40
N SER A 9 -8.09 -11.24 18.26
CA SER A 9 -6.68 -10.77 18.27
C SER A 9 -6.14 -10.41 16.88
N VAL A 10 -6.71 -10.97 15.82
CA VAL A 10 -6.22 -10.78 14.44
C VAL A 10 -6.70 -9.44 13.85
N ASP A 11 -7.84 -8.93 14.31
CA ASP A 11 -8.41 -7.67 13.82
C ASP A 11 -7.65 -6.44 14.36
N GLY A 12 -7.20 -6.49 15.62
CA GLY A 12 -6.48 -5.40 16.26
C GLY A 12 -5.09 -5.17 15.65
N GLU A 13 -4.33 -6.23 15.40
CA GLU A 13 -3.00 -6.14 14.77
C GLU A 13 -3.08 -5.63 13.32
N ARG A 14 -4.08 -6.09 12.56
CA ARG A 14 -4.34 -5.61 11.19
C ARG A 14 -4.75 -4.14 11.17
N LEU A 15 -5.61 -3.73 12.10
CA LEU A 15 -6.01 -2.33 12.22
C LEU A 15 -4.81 -1.44 12.56
N GLN A 16 -3.94 -1.89 13.47
CA GLN A 16 -2.74 -1.14 13.83
C GLN A 16 -1.79 -0.98 12.64
N LEU A 17 -1.60 -2.04 11.83
CA LEU A 17 -0.82 -1.96 10.59
C LEU A 17 -1.40 -0.94 9.59
N VAL A 18 -2.72 -0.90 9.44
CA VAL A 18 -3.40 0.07 8.57
C VAL A 18 -3.21 1.51 9.08
N LEU A 19 -3.26 1.72 10.40
CA LEU A 19 -3.06 3.03 11.01
C LEU A 19 -1.61 3.51 10.87
N ASP A 20 -0.64 2.65 11.15
CA ASP A 20 0.78 2.95 11.02
C ASP A 20 1.16 3.26 9.55
N LEU A 21 0.58 2.51 8.62
CA LEU A 21 0.67 2.76 7.18
C LEU A 21 0.09 4.12 6.83
N GLY A 22 -1.13 4.42 7.27
CA GLY A 22 -1.80 5.70 7.02
C GLY A 22 -1.01 6.90 7.55
N GLN A 23 -0.38 6.77 8.72
CA GLN A 23 0.41 7.84 9.32
C GLN A 23 1.74 8.08 8.57
N ARG A 24 2.41 7.02 8.10
CA ARG A 24 3.59 7.15 7.23
C ARG A 24 3.25 7.77 5.87
N VAL A 25 2.14 7.34 5.27
CA VAL A 25 1.61 7.86 4.00
C VAL A 25 1.27 9.35 4.11
N THR A 26 0.54 9.76 5.15
CA THR A 26 0.11 11.17 5.33
C THR A 26 1.24 12.13 5.73
N SER A 27 2.35 11.62 6.28
CA SER A 27 3.52 12.44 6.62
C SER A 27 4.48 12.67 5.44
N MET A 28 4.33 11.90 4.35
CA MET A 28 5.06 12.12 3.10
C MET A 28 4.30 13.15 2.25
N LEU A 29 4.79 14.39 2.25
CA LEU A 29 4.24 15.47 1.42
C LEU A 29 4.64 15.37 -0.06
N ASP A 30 5.51 14.43 -0.39
CA ASP A 30 6.05 14.24 -1.73
C ASP A 30 5.31 13.10 -2.43
N ILE A 31 4.47 13.45 -3.41
CA ILE A 31 3.70 12.51 -4.23
C ILE A 31 4.63 11.50 -4.93
N ASP A 32 5.84 11.92 -5.30
CA ASP A 32 6.82 11.07 -6.01
C ASP A 32 7.40 9.98 -5.10
N VAL A 33 7.30 10.14 -3.77
CA VAL A 33 7.71 9.14 -2.78
C VAL A 33 6.51 8.36 -2.25
N LEU A 34 5.39 9.05 -2.04
CA LEU A 34 4.18 8.50 -1.46
C LEU A 34 3.55 7.41 -2.32
N LEU A 35 3.32 7.69 -3.61
CA LEU A 35 2.59 6.78 -4.48
C LEU A 35 3.36 5.46 -4.72
N PRO A 36 4.69 5.46 -4.97
CA PRO A 36 5.45 4.21 -5.09
C PRO A 36 5.43 3.37 -3.81
N GLU A 37 5.56 4.01 -2.65
CA GLU A 37 5.57 3.31 -1.36
C GLU A 37 4.19 2.71 -1.02
N ALA A 38 3.11 3.42 -1.32
CA ALA A 38 1.75 2.89 -1.22
C ALA A 38 1.55 1.69 -2.16
N CYS A 39 1.97 1.78 -3.43
CA CYS A 39 1.91 0.64 -4.36
C CYS A 39 2.66 -0.57 -3.80
N ARG A 40 3.87 -0.37 -3.25
CA ARG A 40 4.70 -1.43 -2.68
C ARG A 40 4.01 -2.10 -1.50
N LEU A 41 3.50 -1.31 -0.55
CA LEU A 41 2.84 -1.81 0.65
C LEU A 41 1.56 -2.57 0.32
N ILE A 42 0.76 -2.11 -0.65
CA ILE A 42 -0.42 -2.83 -1.13
C ILE A 42 -0.01 -4.14 -1.81
N ALA A 43 0.99 -4.11 -2.69
CA ALA A 43 1.43 -5.30 -3.41
C ALA A 43 1.93 -6.39 -2.44
N GLU A 44 2.75 -6.02 -1.46
CA GLU A 44 3.28 -6.94 -0.45
C GLU A 44 2.22 -7.44 0.53
N THR A 45 1.30 -6.58 0.98
CA THR A 45 0.27 -6.96 1.97
C THR A 45 -0.76 -7.94 1.43
N PHE A 46 -1.11 -7.79 0.14
CA PHE A 46 -2.17 -8.59 -0.50
C PHE A 46 -1.64 -9.66 -1.47
N ASP A 47 -0.32 -9.82 -1.57
CA ASP A 47 0.35 -10.74 -2.50
C ASP A 47 -0.08 -10.53 -3.97
N TYR A 48 -0.16 -9.26 -4.38
CA TYR A 48 -0.45 -8.91 -5.77
C TYR A 48 0.81 -8.81 -6.61
N ASP A 49 0.76 -9.36 -7.82
CA ASP A 49 1.89 -9.36 -8.76
C ASP A 49 2.31 -7.96 -9.21
N LEU A 50 1.35 -7.03 -9.25
CA LEU A 50 1.55 -5.64 -9.66
C LEU A 50 0.44 -4.78 -9.06
N VAL A 51 0.81 -3.65 -8.49
CA VAL A 51 -0.12 -2.58 -8.11
C VAL A 51 0.30 -1.31 -8.82
N GLY A 52 -0.68 -0.60 -9.38
CA GLY A 52 -0.51 0.73 -9.97
C GLY A 52 -1.52 1.72 -9.41
N ILE A 53 -1.05 2.92 -9.08
CA ILE A 53 -1.89 4.06 -8.67
C ILE A 53 -1.72 5.17 -9.70
N ASN A 54 -2.85 5.69 -10.18
CA ASN A 54 -2.92 6.87 -11.05
C ASN A 54 -3.63 7.98 -10.27
N LEU A 55 -2.98 9.13 -10.15
CA LEU A 55 -3.52 10.30 -9.48
C LEU A 55 -3.67 11.44 -10.49
N LEU A 56 -4.92 11.84 -10.71
CA LEU A 56 -5.27 13.01 -11.51
C LEU A 56 -5.34 14.24 -10.61
N ASP A 57 -4.65 15.30 -10.99
CA ASP A 57 -4.76 16.59 -10.29
C ASP A 57 -6.05 17.31 -10.73
N PRO A 58 -7.01 17.58 -9.81
CA PRO A 58 -8.26 18.23 -10.16
C PRO A 58 -8.10 19.71 -10.55
N LEU A 59 -7.00 20.36 -10.16
CA LEU A 59 -6.68 21.74 -10.53
C LEU A 59 -5.87 21.80 -11.83
N HIS A 60 -5.18 20.71 -12.17
CA HIS A 60 -4.38 20.55 -13.37
C HIS A 60 -4.68 19.20 -14.04
N PRO A 61 -5.81 19.06 -14.77
CA PRO A 61 -6.26 17.79 -15.33
C PRO A 61 -5.30 17.17 -16.38
N ASP A 62 -4.34 17.96 -16.86
CA ASP A 62 -3.24 17.54 -17.71
C ASP A 62 -2.09 16.87 -16.92
N ARG A 63 -2.06 17.02 -15.59
CA ARG A 63 -1.09 16.38 -14.71
C ARG A 63 -1.63 15.05 -14.19
N LEU A 64 -0.95 14.00 -14.64
CA LEU A 64 -1.19 12.63 -14.20
C LEU A 64 0.08 12.12 -13.51
N TYR A 65 -0.03 11.79 -12.22
CA TYR A 65 1.02 11.10 -11.50
C TYR A 65 0.74 9.60 -11.55
N GLN A 66 1.76 8.82 -11.92
CA GLN A 66 1.65 7.37 -12.01
C GLN A 66 2.74 6.73 -11.17
N ALA A 67 2.35 5.77 -10.35
CA ALA A 67 3.28 4.89 -9.66
C ALA A 67 2.86 3.45 -9.86
N ALA A 68 3.85 2.56 -9.92
CA ALA A 68 3.62 1.13 -9.93
C ALA A 68 4.71 0.43 -9.12
N ALA A 69 4.34 -0.64 -8.44
CA ALA A 69 5.28 -1.47 -7.69
C ALA A 69 5.02 -2.95 -7.96
N PHE A 70 6.14 -3.67 -8.10
CA PHE A 70 6.19 -5.11 -8.02
C PHE A 70 6.65 -5.48 -6.60
N PRO A 71 6.19 -6.60 -6.04
CA PRO A 71 6.75 -7.13 -4.81
C PRO A 71 8.27 -7.29 -4.93
N THR A 72 9.00 -6.93 -3.87
CA THR A 72 10.46 -6.90 -3.84
C THR A 72 11.09 -8.25 -4.24
N GLU A 73 10.44 -9.35 -3.90
CA GLU A 73 10.88 -10.73 -4.18
C GLU A 73 10.77 -11.12 -5.67
N ARG A 74 10.05 -10.34 -6.50
CA ARG A 74 9.79 -10.64 -7.91
C ARG A 74 10.26 -9.56 -8.87
N ARG A 75 11.30 -8.80 -8.50
CA ARG A 75 12.03 -7.95 -9.44
C ARG A 75 12.70 -8.84 -10.49
N LEU A 76 12.06 -9.00 -11.65
CA LEU A 76 12.69 -9.68 -12.79
C LEU A 76 14.00 -8.94 -13.13
N PRO A 77 15.12 -9.66 -13.35
CA PRO A 77 16.36 -9.04 -13.75
C PRO A 77 16.13 -8.23 -15.03
N ARG A 78 16.61 -6.98 -15.04
CA ARG A 78 16.63 -6.17 -16.27
C ARG A 78 17.56 -6.89 -17.26
N SER A 79 17.00 -7.31 -18.40
CA SER A 79 17.75 -7.83 -19.54
C SER A 79 18.36 -6.70 -20.36
#